data_AF-A9WRK1-F1
#
_entry.id   AF-A9WRK1-F1
#
_cell.length_a   1.000
_cell.length_b   1.000
_cell.length_c   1.000
_cell.angle_alpha   90.00
_cell.angle_beta   90.00
_cell.angle_gamma   90.00
#
_symmetry.space_group_name_H-M   'P 1'
#
loop_
_entity.id
_entity.type
_entity.pdbx_description
1 polymer ?
#
loop_
_entity_poly.entity_id
_entity_poly.type
_entity_poly.pdbx_seq_one_letter_code
_entity_poly.pdbx_strand_id
1 'polypeptide(L)'
;MNSPQLLSPLDLGSHTLRNRVVMGSMHTGMEDRAKNFPELAAYFAERAAGGAALIITGGFSPNIEGSLSGRLHLAHRPGRGQTPRDYPMRCTPKAV
;
A
#
# COMPACT_ATOMS: atom_id res chain seq x y z
N MET A 1 -15.72 -10.80 23.23
CA MET A 1 -14.36 -10.25 23.14
C MET A 1 -14.47 -8.75 22.98
N ASN A 2 -14.40 -7.99 24.07
CA ASN A 2 -14.42 -6.53 24.01
C ASN A 2 -12.99 -6.06 24.29
N SER A 3 -12.36 -5.41 23.31
CA SER A 3 -10.96 -4.95 23.39
C SER A 3 -10.94 -3.44 23.57
N PRO A 4 -11.25 -2.90 24.77
CA PRO A 4 -11.35 -1.45 24.99
C PRO A 4 -10.05 -0.72 24.70
N GLN A 5 -8.91 -1.42 24.74
CA GLN A 5 -7.61 -0.84 24.38
C GLN A 5 -7.38 -0.68 22.88
N LEU A 6 -8.07 -1.44 22.02
CA LEU A 6 -7.84 -1.37 20.58
C LEU A 6 -8.27 -0.01 20.00
N LEU A 7 -9.40 0.50 20.50
CA LEU A 7 -9.97 1.77 20.08
C LEU A 7 -9.57 2.94 20.98
N SER A 8 -8.73 2.70 22.00
CA SER A 8 -8.21 3.78 22.83
C SER A 8 -7.10 4.54 22.09
N PRO A 9 -6.94 5.85 22.36
CA PRO A 9 -5.85 6.63 21.79
C PRO A 9 -4.46 6.07 22.16
N LEU A 10 -3.49 6.34 21.29
CA LEU A 10 -2.08 6.00 21.49
C LEU A 10 -1.21 7.23 21.24
N ASP A 11 -0.44 7.62 22.25
CA ASP A 11 0.55 8.68 22.13
C ASP A 11 1.88 8.14 21.59
N LEU A 12 2.41 8.76 20.55
CA LEU A 12 3.70 8.45 19.91
C LEU A 12 4.72 9.58 20.09
N GLY A 13 4.47 10.53 21.01
CA GLY A 13 5.32 11.67 21.28
C GLY A 13 4.88 12.91 20.50
N SER A 14 5.20 12.99 19.20
CA SER A 14 4.80 14.15 18.37
C SER A 14 3.39 14.03 17.78
N HIS A 15 2.79 12.84 17.83
CA HIS A 15 1.48 12.56 17.27
C HIS A 15 0.67 11.66 18.20
N THR A 16 -0.63 11.92 18.29
CA THR A 16 -1.58 11.05 18.98
C THR A 16 -2.47 10.35 17.96
N LEU A 17 -2.43 9.02 17.96
CA LEU A 17 -3.32 8.20 17.15
C LEU A 17 -4.69 8.08 17.83
N ARG A 18 -5.74 8.26 17.03
CA ARG A 18 -7.15 8.13 17.45
C ARG A 18 -7.54 6.71 17.91
N ASN A 19 -6.81 5.69 17.45
CA ASN A 19 -6.96 4.29 17.83
C ASN A 19 -5.65 3.53 17.53
N ARG A 20 -5.59 2.24 17.89
CA ARG A 20 -4.42 1.38 17.69
C ARG A 20 -4.51 0.54 16.41
N VAL A 21 -5.36 0.92 15.46
CA VAL A 21 -5.52 0.23 14.18
C VAL A 21 -4.54 0.83 13.18
N VAL A 22 -3.58 0.00 12.77
CA VAL A 22 -2.53 0.39 11.83
C VAL A 22 -2.67 -0.45 10.56
N MET A 23 -2.66 0.22 9.41
CA MET A 23 -2.43 -0.46 8.14
C MET A 23 -0.91 -0.66 7.97
N GLY A 24 -0.47 -1.91 7.95
CA GLY A 24 0.93 -2.25 7.70
C GLY A 24 1.38 -1.93 6.27
N SER A 25 2.70 -2.00 6.05
CA SER A 25 3.28 -1.78 4.71
C SER A 25 2.77 -2.84 3.74
N MET A 26 2.20 -2.40 2.62
CA MET A 26 1.69 -3.27 1.58
C MET A 26 2.32 -2.93 0.24
N HIS A 27 2.85 -3.93 -0.46
CA HIS A 27 3.27 -3.80 -1.86
C HIS A 27 2.08 -4.11 -2.77
N THR A 28 1.38 -3.06 -3.22
CA THR A 28 0.17 -3.21 -4.03
C THR A 28 0.45 -3.36 -5.53
N GLY A 29 1.68 -3.05 -5.95
CA GLY A 29 2.08 -2.98 -7.36
C GLY A 29 1.68 -1.66 -8.04
N MET A 30 0.94 -0.80 -7.32
CA MET A 30 0.61 0.56 -7.77
C MET A 30 1.75 1.56 -7.52
N GLU A 31 2.72 1.19 -6.69
CA GLU A 31 3.87 2.02 -6.31
C GLU A 31 4.93 2.13 -7.44
N ASP A 32 4.94 1.19 -8.39
CA ASP A 32 5.99 1.04 -9.41
C ASP A 32 5.92 2.08 -10.54
N ARG A 33 4.74 2.66 -10.80
CA ARG A 33 4.55 3.57 -11.94
C ARG A 33 3.73 4.78 -11.51
N ALA A 34 4.24 5.98 -11.77
CA ALA A 34 3.57 7.25 -11.44
C ALA A 34 2.13 7.35 -11.96
N LYS A 35 1.83 6.74 -13.10
CA LYS A 35 0.47 6.69 -13.67
C LYS A 35 -0.56 5.98 -12.77
N ASN A 36 -0.13 5.12 -11.84
CA ASN A 36 -0.98 4.37 -10.93
C ASN A 36 -1.18 5.10 -9.60
N PHE A 37 -0.52 6.24 -9.37
CA PHE A 37 -0.63 7.00 -8.11
C PHE A 37 -2.06 7.47 -7.78
N PRO A 38 -2.93 7.83 -8.76
CA PRO A 38 -4.32 8.13 -8.45
C PRO A 38 -5.06 6.92 -7.82
N GLU A 39 -4.78 5.72 -8.31
CA GLU A 39 -5.37 4.49 -7.78
C GLU A 39 -4.82 4.15 -6.40
N LEU A 40 -3.52 4.37 -6.18
CA LEU A 40 -2.87 4.25 -4.87
C LEU A 40 -3.41 5.26 -3.85
N ALA A 41 -3.66 6.51 -4.27
CA ALA A 41 -4.24 7.54 -3.42
C ALA A 41 -5.68 7.19 -3.03
N ALA A 42 -6.49 6.73 -3.99
CA ALA A 42 -7.83 6.23 -3.71
C ALA A 42 -7.79 5.03 -2.74
N TYR A 43 -6.85 4.10 -2.95
CA TYR A 43 -6.63 2.98 -2.07
C TYR A 43 -6.40 3.44 -0.62
N PHE A 44 -5.51 4.42 -0.37
CA PHE A 44 -5.25 4.94 0.98
C PHE A 44 -6.42 5.73 1.56
N ALA A 45 -7.12 6.52 0.74
CA ALA A 45 -8.28 7.29 1.16
C ALA A 45 -9.38 6.39 1.76
N GLU A 46 -9.66 5.24 1.13
CA GLU A 46 -10.63 4.27 1.65
C GLU A 46 -10.22 3.69 3.01
N ARG A 47 -8.92 3.46 3.27
CA ARG A 47 -8.46 2.94 4.58
C ARG A 47 -8.53 4.00 5.66
N ALA A 48 -8.21 5.25 5.31
CA ALA A 48 -8.34 6.38 6.22
C ALA A 48 -9.81 6.61 6.60
N ALA A 49 -10.71 6.56 5.61
CA ALA A 49 -12.16 6.61 5.83
C ALA A 49 -12.67 5.44 6.68
N GLY A 50 -12.14 4.23 6.46
CA GLY A 50 -12.42 3.03 7.24
C GLY A 50 -11.91 3.07 8.69
N GLY A 51 -11.16 4.10 9.08
CA GLY A 51 -10.81 4.35 10.48
C GLY A 51 -9.40 3.91 10.90
N ALA A 52 -8.52 3.55 9.96
CA ALA A 52 -7.11 3.35 10.29
C ALA A 52 -6.50 4.64 10.85
N ALA A 53 -5.81 4.56 11.99
CA ALA A 53 -5.18 5.73 12.60
C ALA A 53 -3.79 6.02 12.01
N LEU A 54 -3.08 4.99 11.53
CA LEU A 54 -1.79 5.10 10.88
C LEU A 54 -1.75 4.19 9.65
N ILE A 55 -1.21 4.71 8.55
CA ILE A 55 -1.01 3.98 7.30
C ILE A 55 0.48 4.00 6.96
N ILE A 56 1.08 2.83 6.83
CA ILE A 56 2.45 2.67 6.38
C ILE A 56 2.41 2.32 4.89
N THR A 57 3.04 3.14 4.04
CA THR A 57 3.03 2.91 2.59
C THR A 57 3.81 1.64 2.22
N GLY A 58 3.61 1.13 1.00
CA GLY A 58 4.53 0.19 0.38
C GLY A 58 5.94 0.77 0.24
N GLY A 59 6.92 -0.11 0.02
CA GLY A 59 8.30 0.31 -0.18
C GLY A 59 8.49 1.11 -1.47
N PHE A 60 8.96 2.35 -1.34
CA PHE A 60 9.45 3.16 -2.45
C PHE A 60 10.97 3.09 -2.47
N SER A 61 11.54 2.67 -3.59
CA SER A 61 12.99 2.60 -3.70
C SER A 61 13.60 4.00 -3.79
N PRO A 62 14.59 4.35 -2.95
CA PRO A 62 15.22 5.67 -2.99
C PRO A 62 16.19 5.83 -4.17
N ASN A 63 16.59 4.73 -4.81
CA ASN A 63 17.49 4.72 -5.96
C ASN A 63 17.13 3.59 -6.93
N ILE A 64 17.77 3.57 -8.09
CA ILE A 64 17.49 2.57 -9.14
C ILE A 64 17.95 1.17 -8.71
N GLU A 65 19.04 1.08 -7.96
CA GLU A 65 19.67 -0.19 -7.55
C GLU A 65 18.79 -0.99 -6.59
N GLY A 66 18.05 -0.32 -5.71
CA GLY A 66 17.11 -0.95 -4.78
C GLY A 66 15.74 -1.22 -5.38
N SER A 67 15.55 -1.06 -6.70
CA SER A 67 14.24 -1.23 -7.33
C SER A 67 13.93 -2.70 -7.57
N LEU A 68 12.93 -3.22 -6.86
CA LEU A 68 12.40 -4.58 -7.03
C LEU A 68 11.71 -4.78 -8.40
N SER A 69 11.30 -3.70 -9.06
CA SER A 69 10.70 -3.71 -10.40
C SER A 69 11.76 -3.97 -11.51
N GLY A 70 13.03 -4.10 -11.15
CA GLY A 70 14.04 -4.79 -11.95
C GLY A 70 14.32 -4.16 -13.31
N ARG A 71 15.05 -3.04 -13.35
CA ARG A 71 15.85 -2.69 -14.55
C ARG A 71 17.14 -3.52 -14.65
N LEU A 72 17.51 -4.24 -13.59
CA LEU A 72 18.60 -5.22 -13.54
C LEU A 72 18.11 -6.67 -13.75
N HIS A 73 16.96 -6.87 -14.40
CA HIS A 73 16.52 -8.18 -14.91
C HIS A 73 16.35 -8.17 -16.45
N LEU A 74 16.90 -7.17 -17.13
CA LEU A 74 16.90 -7.08 -18.60
C LEU A 74 18.27 -7.39 -19.23
N ALA A 75 19.07 -8.24 -18.57
CA ALA A 75 20.10 -9.01 -19.25
C ALA A 75 19.58 -10.44 -19.42
N HIS A 76 18.89 -10.65 -20.55
CA HIS A 76 18.59 -11.95 -21.18
C HIS A 76 17.38 -12.77 -20.68
N ARG A 77 16.21 -12.53 -21.32
CA ARG A 77 15.49 -13.58 -22.05
C ARG A 77 14.39 -13.03 -22.98
N PRO A 78 14.41 -13.33 -24.29
CA PRO A 78 13.31 -13.00 -25.19
C PRO A 78 12.20 -14.03 -25.05
N GLY A 79 10.95 -13.56 -24.97
CA GLY A 79 9.76 -14.40 -25.16
C GLY A 79 9.12 -14.96 -23.89
N ARG A 80 8.32 -14.13 -23.22
CA ARG A 80 6.99 -14.51 -22.68
C ARG A 80 6.30 -13.24 -22.19
N GLY A 81 5.22 -12.85 -22.86
CA GLY A 81 4.40 -11.72 -22.46
C GLY A 81 3.77 -11.98 -21.10
N GLN A 82 4.10 -11.14 -20.12
CA GLN A 82 3.31 -10.95 -18.92
C GLN A 82 2.51 -9.66 -19.12
N THR A 83 1.25 -9.81 -19.53
CA THR A 83 0.34 -8.67 -19.62
C THR A 83 -0.20 -8.34 -18.24
N PRO A 84 -0.35 -7.05 -17.86
CA PRO A 84 -0.93 -6.62 -16.58
C PRO A 84 -2.39 -7.05 -16.30
N ARG A 85 -2.99 -7.94 -17.10
CA ARG A 85 -4.38 -8.40 -16.91
C ARG A 85 -4.52 -9.52 -15.86
N ASP A 86 -3.42 -10.09 -15.39
CA ASP A 86 -3.43 -11.31 -14.57
C ASP A 86 -3.38 -11.06 -13.05
N TYR A 87 -3.36 -9.80 -12.59
CA TYR A 87 -3.50 -9.45 -11.17
C TYR A 87 -4.82 -8.70 -10.93
N PRO A 88 -5.96 -9.38 -10.75
CA PRO A 88 -7.18 -8.72 -10.32
C PRO A 88 -7.12 -8.54 -8.80
N MET A 89 -6.24 -7.66 -8.30
CA MET A 89 -6.45 -7.06 -6.97
C MET A 89 -7.40 -5.87 -7.14
N ARG A 90 -8.60 -6.17 -7.65
CA ARG A 90 -9.75 -5.26 -7.54
C ARG A 90 -10.11 -5.21 -6.06
N CYS A 91 -9.52 -4.27 -5.33
CA CYS A 91 -10.20 -3.67 -4.20
C CYS A 91 -11.37 -2.87 -4.80
N THR A 92 -12.42 -3.56 -5.27
CA THR A 92 -13.67 -2.86 -5.56
C THR A 92 -14.14 -2.23 -4.25
N PRO A 93 -14.57 -0.96 -4.26
CA PRO A 93 -15.32 -0.43 -3.14
C PRO A 93 -16.58 -1.30 -3.04
N LYS A 94 -16.61 -2.21 -2.07
CA LYS A 94 -17.89 -2.76 -1.63
C LYS A 94 -18.55 -1.61 -0.89
N ALA A 95 -19.55 -1.03 -1.53
CA ALA A 95 -20.47 -0.10 -0.90
C ALA A 95 -21.01 -0.74 0.38
N VAL A 96 -20.85 0.00 1.48
CA VAL A 96 -21.56 -0.03 2.77
C VAL A 96 -21.63 -1.40 3.48
#